data_AF-A0A1M4VFI8-F1
#
_entry.id   AF-A0A1M4VFI8-F1
#
_cell.length_a   1.000
_cell.length_b   1.000
_cell.length_c   1.000
_cell.angle_alpha   90.00
_cell.angle_beta   90.00
_cell.angle_gamma   90.00
#
_symmetry.space_group_name_H-M   'P 1'
#
loop_
_entity.id
_entity.type
_entity.pdbx_description
1 polymer ?
#
loop_
_entity_poly.entity_id
_entity_poly.type
_entity_poly.pdbx_seq_one_letter_code
_entity_poly.pdbx_strand_id
1 'polypeptide(L)'
;MDQRECPYCAETIKRKAKVCRFCSAAVTPIYVEHSGANKQIAKILDLYEQGKSSEEIASELNSNNEYRIGSNNPWVSQDVDEIVVDFTLPTNNNSAKLSESSTIEGQKSKGGWTKEETRSFNIKFFGGTILIIIIASKIFNNGSSVSASSSNAITPPFTKAHVCKAGFAAVNAVSPKLIRLDKVDGDVAHLTYIRQRDNTRWTGKCNISGNKIIWSFNGGRMRVHPSDSKVTFETTANIVTVYTKESNGSVDYDVFGFSEVSE
;
A
#
# COMPACT_ATOMS: atom_id res chain seq x y z
N MET A 1 -22.16 -4.02 11.49
CA MET A 1 -22.68 -2.79 10.86
C MET A 1 -21.67 -2.35 9.81
N ASP A 2 -22.06 -2.26 8.54
CA ASP A 2 -21.15 -1.89 7.41
C ASP A 2 -21.09 -0.35 7.22
N GLN A 3 -20.89 0.38 8.32
CA GLN A 3 -20.92 1.84 8.34
C GLN A 3 -19.74 2.41 9.13
N ARG A 4 -19.32 3.62 8.76
CA ARG A 4 -18.29 4.43 9.43
C ARG A 4 -18.56 5.91 9.24
N GLU A 5 -17.91 6.76 10.03
CA GLU A 5 -17.92 8.21 9.78
C GLU A 5 -16.97 8.58 8.63
N CYS A 6 -17.39 9.54 7.81
CA CYS A 6 -16.53 10.16 6.82
C CYS A 6 -15.44 10.99 7.53
N PRO A 7 -14.15 10.81 7.21
CA PRO A 7 -13.06 11.56 7.86
C PRO A 7 -13.09 13.07 7.57
N TYR A 8 -13.85 13.49 6.55
CA TYR A 8 -13.93 14.89 6.12
C TYR A 8 -15.17 15.62 6.67
N CYS A 9 -16.34 14.98 6.66
CA CYS A 9 -17.61 15.63 7.04
C CYS A 9 -18.35 14.95 8.20
N ALA A 10 -17.77 13.90 8.81
CA ALA A 10 -18.35 13.12 9.92
C ALA A 10 -19.67 12.39 9.64
N GLU A 11 -20.25 12.52 8.46
CA GLU A 11 -21.47 11.82 8.10
C GLU A 11 -21.27 10.30 7.99
N THR A 12 -22.32 9.54 8.30
CA THR A 12 -22.29 8.07 8.24
C THR A 12 -22.31 7.58 6.79
N ILE A 13 -21.21 6.95 6.38
CA ILE A 13 -20.98 6.35 5.06
C ILE A 13 -20.77 4.83 5.16
N LYS A 14 -20.87 4.12 4.04
CA LYS A 14 -20.50 2.70 3.98
C LYS A 14 -19.00 2.54 4.22
N ARG A 15 -18.56 1.46 4.88
CA ARG A 15 -17.12 1.25 5.12
C ARG A 15 -16.33 1.17 3.82
N LYS A 16 -16.85 0.43 2.84
CA LYS A 16 -16.25 0.24 1.51
C LYS A 16 -16.50 1.40 0.51
N ALA A 17 -17.05 2.54 0.95
CA ALA A 17 -17.21 3.69 0.06
C ALA A 17 -15.85 4.23 -0.40
N LYS A 18 -15.72 4.53 -1.70
CA LYS A 18 -14.58 5.27 -2.29
C LYS A 18 -14.80 6.79 -2.31
N VAL A 19 -16.06 7.22 -2.26
CA VAL A 19 -16.46 8.64 -2.25
C VAL A 19 -17.53 8.84 -1.18
N CYS A 20 -17.43 9.92 -0.41
CA CYS A 20 -18.46 10.31 0.53
C CYS A 20 -19.69 10.85 -0.22
N ARG A 21 -20.86 10.26 0.01
CA ARG A 21 -22.12 10.73 -0.62
C ARG A 21 -22.58 12.12 -0.21
N PHE A 22 -22.02 12.69 0.87
CA PHE A 22 -22.47 13.96 1.44
C PHE A 22 -21.56 15.12 1.06
N CYS A 23 -20.24 14.96 1.21
CA CYS A 23 -19.27 16.01 0.88
C CYS A 23 -18.51 15.78 -0.43
N SER A 24 -18.77 14.66 -1.13
CA SER A 24 -18.10 14.27 -2.38
C SER A 24 -16.58 14.06 -2.28
N ALA A 25 -16.00 14.10 -1.08
CA ALA A 25 -14.59 13.81 -0.87
C ALA A 25 -14.28 12.34 -1.18
N ALA A 26 -13.15 12.10 -1.85
CA ALA A 26 -12.58 10.76 -1.98
C ALA A 26 -12.20 10.25 -0.59
N VAL A 27 -12.59 9.02 -0.26
CA VAL A 27 -12.34 8.39 1.04
C VAL A 27 -11.73 7.01 0.83
N THR A 28 -10.75 6.64 1.66
CA THR A 28 -10.14 5.30 1.60
C THR A 28 -11.16 4.26 2.07
N PRO A 29 -11.52 3.25 1.25
CA PRO A 29 -12.39 2.16 1.68
C PRO A 29 -11.78 1.41 2.88
N ILE A 30 -12.61 0.92 3.79
CA ILE A 30 -12.18 0.07 4.92
C ILE A 30 -12.71 -1.35 4.72
N TYR A 31 -11.83 -2.24 4.27
CA TYR A 31 -12.02 -3.68 4.11
C TYR A 31 -11.73 -4.45 5.40
N VAL A 32 -10.70 -4.04 6.14
CA VAL A 32 -10.28 -4.63 7.42
C VAL A 32 -9.89 -3.51 8.41
N GLU A 33 -9.91 -3.80 9.72
CA GLU A 33 -9.60 -2.80 10.75
C GLU A 33 -8.12 -2.40 10.81
N HIS A 34 -7.22 -3.33 10.46
CA HIS A 34 -5.79 -3.07 10.50
C HIS A 34 -5.40 -2.09 9.38
N SER A 35 -4.83 -0.94 9.75
CA SER A 35 -4.57 0.20 8.83
C SER A 35 -3.65 -0.18 7.67
N GLY A 36 -2.51 -0.82 7.97
CA GLY A 36 -1.59 -1.38 6.97
C GLY A 36 -2.29 -2.38 6.05
N ALA A 37 -3.02 -3.36 6.61
CA ALA A 37 -3.70 -4.40 5.82
C ALA A 37 -4.75 -3.81 4.90
N ASN A 38 -5.48 -2.85 5.42
CA ASN A 38 -6.46 -2.12 4.65
C ASN A 38 -5.83 -1.35 3.49
N LYS A 39 -4.68 -0.69 3.70
CA LYS A 39 -3.95 0.04 2.65
C LYS A 39 -3.52 -0.91 1.52
N GLN A 40 -2.98 -2.08 1.86
CA GLN A 40 -2.58 -3.08 0.86
C GLN A 40 -3.77 -3.66 0.11
N ILE A 41 -4.82 -4.08 0.80
CA ILE A 41 -6.04 -4.61 0.19
C ILE A 41 -6.67 -3.55 -0.74
N ALA A 42 -6.76 -2.30 -0.29
CA ALA A 42 -7.30 -1.22 -1.11
C ALA A 42 -6.48 -0.99 -2.38
N LYS A 43 -5.16 -1.05 -2.30
CA LYS A 43 -4.27 -0.91 -3.46
C LYS A 43 -4.41 -2.10 -4.42
N ILE A 44 -4.46 -3.33 -3.92
CA ILE A 44 -4.66 -4.54 -4.72
C ILE A 44 -5.96 -4.44 -5.52
N LEU A 45 -7.05 -4.07 -4.86
CA LEU A 45 -8.35 -3.96 -5.50
C LEU A 45 -8.42 -2.80 -6.51
N ASP A 46 -7.71 -1.69 -6.24
CA ASP A 46 -7.61 -0.59 -7.21
C ASP A 46 -6.83 -1.00 -8.48
N LEU A 47 -5.70 -1.70 -8.33
CA LEU A 47 -4.93 -2.22 -9.46
C LEU A 47 -5.71 -3.28 -10.25
N TYR A 48 -6.47 -4.13 -9.56
CA TYR A 48 -7.35 -5.12 -10.18
C TYR A 48 -8.48 -4.46 -10.98
N GLU A 49 -9.11 -3.41 -10.44
CA GLU A 49 -10.13 -2.63 -11.16
C GLU A 49 -9.57 -1.91 -12.40
N GLN A 50 -8.27 -1.61 -12.42
CA GLN A 50 -7.56 -1.09 -13.60
C GLN A 50 -7.27 -2.18 -14.67
N GLY A 51 -7.64 -3.43 -14.43
CA GLY A 51 -7.51 -4.54 -15.37
C GLY A 51 -6.14 -5.25 -15.34
N LYS A 52 -5.32 -5.02 -14.32
CA LYS A 52 -4.05 -5.74 -14.14
C LYS A 52 -4.28 -7.18 -13.70
N SER A 53 -3.46 -8.11 -14.21
CA SER A 53 -3.47 -9.50 -13.74
C SER A 53 -2.87 -9.63 -12.34
N SER A 54 -3.19 -10.71 -11.64
CA SER A 54 -2.64 -10.97 -10.30
C SER A 54 -1.11 -11.05 -10.29
N GLU A 55 -0.49 -11.54 -11.37
CA GLU A 55 0.97 -11.52 -11.56
C GLU A 55 1.53 -10.12 -11.73
N GLU A 56 0.86 -9.26 -12.50
CA GLU A 56 1.26 -7.86 -12.68
C GLU A 56 1.15 -7.08 -11.37
N ILE A 57 0.06 -7.30 -10.61
CA ILE A 57 -0.17 -6.70 -9.30
C ILE A 57 0.92 -7.14 -8.32
N ALA A 58 1.18 -8.45 -8.19
CA ALA A 58 2.21 -8.96 -7.30
C ALA A 58 3.60 -8.41 -7.66
N SER A 59 3.92 -8.37 -8.96
CA SER A 59 5.19 -7.80 -9.46
C SER A 59 5.31 -6.32 -9.13
N GLU A 60 4.24 -5.56 -9.29
CA GLU A 60 4.20 -4.13 -8.98
C GLU A 60 4.40 -3.88 -7.47
N LEU A 61 3.70 -4.63 -6.61
CA LEU A 61 3.86 -4.52 -5.15
C LEU A 61 5.30 -4.83 -4.73
N ASN A 62 5.87 -5.91 -5.26
CA ASN A 62 7.25 -6.31 -4.97
C ASN A 62 8.27 -5.28 -5.48
N SER A 63 8.07 -4.73 -6.68
CA SER A 63 8.96 -3.69 -7.22
C SER A 63 8.97 -2.40 -6.39
N ASN A 64 7.86 -2.16 -5.67
CA ASN A 64 7.71 -1.03 -4.75
C ASN A 64 8.18 -1.34 -3.32
N ASN A 65 8.76 -2.53 -3.06
CA ASN A 65 9.12 -3.03 -1.73
C ASN A 65 7.92 -3.11 -0.76
N GLU A 66 6.72 -3.35 -1.28
CA GLU A 66 5.52 -3.55 -0.46
C GLU A 66 5.33 -5.03 -0.19
N TYR A 67 5.93 -5.55 0.89
CA TYR A 67 5.84 -6.97 1.25
C TYR A 67 4.50 -7.34 1.91
N ARG A 68 4.12 -8.61 1.87
CA ARG A 68 2.90 -9.13 2.49
C ARG A 68 2.89 -8.85 4.00
N ILE A 69 1.81 -8.23 4.48
CA ILE A 69 1.62 -7.94 5.91
C ILE A 69 1.63 -9.23 6.73
N GLY A 70 2.36 -9.21 7.84
CA GLY A 70 2.45 -10.31 8.80
C GLY A 70 3.53 -11.36 8.51
N SER A 71 4.03 -11.47 7.27
CA SER A 71 5.10 -12.42 6.93
C SER A 71 6.37 -11.81 6.35
N ASN A 72 6.36 -10.54 5.91
CA ASN A 72 7.47 -9.90 5.18
C ASN A 72 7.93 -10.68 3.93
N ASN A 73 7.09 -11.58 3.42
CA ASN A 73 7.37 -12.30 2.19
C ASN A 73 6.97 -11.44 0.98
N PRO A 74 7.66 -11.58 -0.16
CA PRO A 74 7.19 -11.03 -1.43
C PRO A 74 5.78 -11.55 -1.75
N TRP A 75 4.99 -10.73 -2.43
CA TRP A 75 3.69 -11.14 -2.97
C TRP A 75 3.86 -12.17 -4.08
N VAL A 76 3.02 -13.20 -4.07
CA VAL A 76 2.79 -14.07 -5.22
C VAL A 76 1.39 -13.84 -5.79
N SER A 77 1.13 -14.19 -7.05
CA SER A 77 -0.18 -14.00 -7.68
C SER A 77 -1.31 -14.68 -6.92
N GLN A 78 -1.04 -15.82 -6.29
CA GLN A 78 -2.02 -16.54 -5.49
C GLN A 78 -2.50 -15.76 -4.25
N ASP A 79 -1.61 -14.99 -3.59
CA ASP A 79 -2.02 -14.13 -2.47
C ASP A 79 -2.99 -13.04 -2.97
N VAL A 80 -2.75 -12.52 -4.18
CA VAL A 80 -3.59 -11.49 -4.81
C VAL A 80 -4.95 -12.06 -5.19
N ASP A 81 -4.98 -13.26 -5.79
CA ASP A 81 -6.22 -13.94 -6.15
C ASP A 81 -7.11 -14.19 -4.94
N GLU A 82 -6.54 -14.67 -3.83
CA GLU A 82 -7.28 -14.90 -2.58
C GLU A 82 -7.95 -13.60 -2.08
N ILE A 83 -7.22 -12.48 -2.06
CA ILE A 83 -7.75 -11.17 -1.65
C ILE A 83 -8.84 -10.70 -2.61
N VAL A 84 -8.61 -10.79 -3.92
CA VAL A 84 -9.61 -10.37 -4.92
C VAL A 84 -10.89 -11.18 -4.74
N VAL A 85 -10.79 -12.50 -4.59
CA VAL A 85 -11.94 -13.39 -4.36
C VAL A 85 -12.71 -12.98 -3.10
N ASP A 86 -12.01 -12.77 -1.99
CA ASP A 86 -12.63 -12.44 -0.69
C ASP A 86 -13.37 -11.10 -0.69
N PHE A 87 -12.88 -10.11 -1.47
CA PHE A 87 -13.41 -8.75 -1.41
C PHE A 87 -14.23 -8.31 -2.61
N THR A 88 -14.15 -9.00 -3.76
CA THR A 88 -14.91 -8.66 -4.98
C THR A 88 -16.14 -9.54 -5.22
N LEU A 89 -16.12 -10.80 -4.77
CA LEU A 89 -17.27 -11.66 -5.00
C LEU A 89 -18.42 -11.28 -4.06
N PRO A 90 -19.66 -11.15 -4.57
CA PRO A 90 -20.82 -11.05 -3.71
C PRO A 90 -20.86 -12.32 -2.86
N THR A 91 -20.78 -12.15 -1.54
CA THR A 91 -21.02 -13.26 -0.61
C THR A 91 -22.47 -13.69 -0.77
N ASN A 92 -22.69 -14.67 -1.65
CA ASN A 92 -23.93 -15.41 -1.70
C ASN A 92 -24.01 -16.16 -0.37
N ASN A 93 -24.61 -15.53 0.64
CA ASN A 93 -24.87 -16.11 1.95
C ASN A 93 -25.86 -17.27 1.80
N ASN A 94 -25.37 -18.42 1.33
CA ASN A 94 -25.98 -19.73 1.31
C ASN A 94 -24.89 -20.80 1.16
N SER A 95 -23.83 -20.73 1.96
CA SER A 95 -22.94 -21.88 2.14
C SER A 95 -22.59 -21.99 3.61
N ALA A 96 -23.39 -22.82 4.26
CA ALA A 96 -23.08 -23.39 5.55
C ALA A 96 -21.69 -24.05 5.51
N LYS A 97 -20.88 -23.73 6.52
CA LYS A 97 -20.05 -24.67 7.27
C LYS A 97 -19.67 -25.96 6.52
N LEU A 98 -18.49 -26.00 5.92
CA LEU A 98 -17.76 -27.26 5.75
C LEU A 98 -16.51 -27.24 6.64
N SER A 99 -16.68 -27.85 7.80
CA SER A 99 -15.62 -28.51 8.55
C SER A 99 -15.31 -29.87 7.91
N GLU A 100 -14.02 -30.20 7.90
CA GLU A 100 -13.43 -31.55 7.96
C GLU A 100 -13.76 -32.60 6.88
N SER A 101 -12.70 -32.96 6.15
CA SER A 101 -12.19 -34.32 5.92
C SER A 101 -13.19 -35.47 5.82
N SER A 102 -13.30 -36.06 4.62
CA SER A 102 -13.28 -37.52 4.48
C SER A 102 -12.97 -37.96 3.04
N THR A 103 -12.07 -38.93 2.98
CA THR A 103 -11.78 -39.90 1.93
C THR A 103 -12.99 -40.31 1.10
N ILE A 104 -12.89 -40.32 -0.24
CA ILE A 104 -13.61 -41.31 -1.08
C ILE A 104 -12.73 -41.78 -2.24
N GLU A 105 -12.65 -43.11 -2.32
CA GLU A 105 -12.10 -43.95 -3.36
C GLU A 105 -12.74 -43.72 -4.75
N GLY A 106 -12.05 -44.19 -5.78
CA GLY A 106 -12.46 -44.00 -7.17
C GLY A 106 -13.81 -44.63 -7.52
N GLN A 107 -14.54 -43.94 -8.40
CA GLN A 107 -15.44 -44.56 -9.35
C GLN A 107 -15.21 -43.97 -10.74
N LYS A 108 -14.70 -44.85 -11.63
CA LYS A 108 -14.71 -44.69 -13.08
C LYS A 108 -16.15 -44.51 -13.55
N SER A 109 -16.42 -43.45 -14.30
CA SER A 109 -17.52 -43.44 -15.25
C SER A 109 -17.06 -42.94 -16.62
N LYS A 110 -17.60 -43.60 -17.63
CA LYS A 110 -17.28 -43.50 -19.05
C LYS A 110 -18.11 -42.39 -19.70
N GLY A 111 -17.49 -41.64 -20.60
CA GLY A 111 -18.12 -40.71 -21.55
C GLY A 111 -17.03 -39.76 -22.01
N GLY A 112 -16.47 -39.89 -23.22
CA GLY A 112 -17.16 -39.60 -24.47
C GLY A 112 -16.58 -38.29 -25.00
N TRP A 113 -15.39 -38.37 -25.61
CA TRP A 113 -14.70 -37.24 -26.20
C TRP A 113 -15.46 -36.76 -27.44
N THR A 114 -15.95 -35.53 -27.41
CA THR A 114 -16.37 -34.81 -28.63
C THR A 114 -15.44 -33.63 -28.85
N LYS A 115 -15.25 -33.34 -30.14
CA LYS A 115 -14.08 -32.72 -30.74
C LYS A 115 -13.99 -31.22 -30.50
N GLU A 116 -12.76 -30.75 -30.44
CA GLU A 116 -12.33 -29.35 -30.47
C GLU A 116 -12.82 -28.64 -31.75
N GLU A 117 -13.48 -27.49 -31.60
CA GLU A 117 -13.64 -26.51 -32.67
C GLU A 117 -12.51 -25.47 -32.57
N THR A 118 -11.48 -25.65 -33.40
CA THR A 118 -10.47 -24.62 -33.66
C THR A 118 -10.98 -23.68 -34.75
N ARG A 119 -11.27 -22.42 -34.39
CA ARG A 119 -11.55 -21.36 -35.38
C ARG A 119 -10.25 -20.81 -35.96
N SER A 120 -10.02 -21.11 -37.23
CA SER A 120 -8.91 -20.60 -38.03
C SER A 120 -9.21 -19.16 -38.50
N PHE A 121 -8.35 -18.20 -38.16
CA PHE A 121 -8.35 -16.87 -38.78
C PHE A 121 -7.53 -16.92 -40.09
N ASN A 122 -8.20 -16.65 -41.21
CA ASN A 122 -7.55 -16.48 -42.52
C ASN A 122 -7.02 -15.05 -42.65
N ILE A 123 -5.69 -14.88 -42.70
CA ILE A 123 -5.06 -13.64 -43.15
C ILE A 123 -4.70 -13.79 -44.64
N LYS A 124 -5.37 -13.03 -45.50
CA LYS A 124 -5.06 -12.96 -46.95
C LYS A 124 -3.88 -12.01 -47.17
N PHE A 125 -2.74 -12.56 -47.60
CA PHE A 125 -1.61 -11.78 -48.12
C PHE A 125 -1.85 -11.43 -49.59
N PHE A 126 -1.99 -10.14 -49.90
CA PHE A 126 -1.90 -9.64 -51.28
C PHE A 126 -0.43 -9.34 -51.60
N GLY A 127 0.01 -9.90 -52.73
CA GLY A 127 1.39 -9.83 -53.21
C GLY A 127 1.88 -8.40 -53.48
N GLY A 128 3.11 -8.16 -53.07
CA GLY A 128 3.91 -7.00 -53.43
C GLY A 128 5.36 -7.31 -53.05
N THR A 129 6.18 -7.62 -54.04
CA THR A 129 7.61 -7.89 -53.92
C THR A 129 8.32 -6.70 -53.25
N ILE A 130 8.77 -6.88 -52.01
CA ILE A 130 9.66 -5.94 -51.33
C ILE A 130 11.10 -6.28 -51.72
N LEU A 131 11.70 -5.37 -52.48
CA LEU A 131 13.10 -5.34 -52.86
C LEU A 131 13.94 -5.06 -51.60
N ILE A 132 14.70 -6.04 -51.11
CA ILE A 132 15.64 -5.85 -50.00
C ILE A 132 16.91 -5.18 -50.55
N ILE A 133 17.04 -3.87 -50.36
CA ILE A 133 18.30 -3.16 -50.57
C ILE A 133 19.16 -3.36 -49.30
N ILE A 134 20.16 -4.23 -49.40
CA ILE A 134 21.21 -4.36 -48.39
C ILE A 134 22.16 -3.17 -48.56
N ILE A 135 21.97 -2.10 -47.78
CA ILE A 135 22.99 -1.07 -47.62
C ILE A 135 23.91 -1.52 -46.49
N ALA A 136 25.08 -2.04 -46.86
CA ALA A 136 26.16 -2.33 -45.94
C ALA A 136 26.80 -0.99 -45.49
N SER A 137 26.30 -0.41 -44.41
CA SER A 137 26.98 0.69 -43.72
C SER A 137 28.06 0.12 -42.81
N LYS A 138 29.33 0.23 -43.23
CA LYS A 138 30.48 0.16 -42.33
C LYS A 138 30.36 1.28 -41.31
N ILE A 139 30.05 0.94 -40.06
CA ILE A 139 30.21 1.85 -38.93
C ILE A 139 31.55 1.54 -38.28
N PHE A 140 32.48 2.49 -38.39
CA PHE A 140 33.66 2.60 -37.53
C PHE A 140 33.17 2.85 -36.09
N ASN A 141 33.40 1.90 -35.18
CA ASN A 141 33.37 2.18 -33.75
C ASN A 141 34.81 2.17 -33.24
N ASN A 142 35.40 3.36 -33.20
CA ASN A 142 36.55 3.63 -32.35
C ASN A 142 36.14 3.44 -30.88
N GLY A 143 37.08 2.91 -30.11
CA GLY A 143 36.90 2.70 -28.67
C GLY A 143 36.46 3.99 -27.97
N SER A 144 35.45 3.83 -27.13
CA SER A 144 35.27 4.63 -25.93
C SER A 144 34.57 3.71 -24.94
N SER A 145 35.34 3.25 -23.96
CA SER A 145 34.80 2.67 -22.74
C SER A 145 33.88 3.71 -22.11
N VAL A 146 32.58 3.58 -22.36
CA VAL A 146 31.57 4.32 -21.60
C VAL A 146 31.56 3.66 -20.23
N SER A 147 32.31 4.26 -19.30
CA SER A 147 32.14 4.00 -17.89
C SER A 147 30.67 4.26 -17.58
N ALA A 148 29.92 3.20 -17.31
CA ALA A 148 28.62 3.32 -16.67
C ALA A 148 28.88 3.96 -15.30
N SER A 149 28.73 5.27 -15.22
CA SER A 149 28.56 5.95 -13.95
C SER A 149 27.27 5.41 -13.36
N SER A 150 27.41 4.44 -12.46
CA SER A 150 26.40 4.09 -11.48
C SER A 150 26.10 5.35 -10.69
N SER A 151 25.04 6.05 -11.07
CA SER A 151 24.41 7.02 -10.18
C SER A 151 23.81 6.21 -9.04
N ASN A 152 24.62 5.91 -8.03
CA ASN A 152 24.13 5.66 -6.70
C ASN A 152 23.36 6.93 -6.30
N ALA A 153 22.06 6.94 -6.55
CA ALA A 153 21.15 7.91 -5.96
C ALA A 153 21.18 7.64 -4.45
N ILE A 154 22.16 8.23 -3.76
CA ILE A 154 22.20 8.28 -2.30
C ILE A 154 20.96 9.09 -1.92
N THR A 155 19.89 8.34 -1.63
CA THR A 155 18.63 8.92 -1.22
C THR A 155 18.87 9.66 0.10
N PRO A 156 18.34 10.88 0.28
CA PRO A 156 18.56 11.59 1.54
C PRO A 156 17.98 10.75 2.68
N PRO A 157 18.75 10.46 3.74
CA PRO A 157 18.21 9.75 4.89
C PRO A 157 17.04 10.55 5.47
N PHE A 158 15.98 9.85 5.90
CA PHE A 158 14.87 10.48 6.61
C PHE A 158 15.42 11.32 7.77
N THR A 159 15.05 12.60 7.81
CA THR A 159 15.40 13.47 8.93
C THR A 159 14.56 13.09 10.16
N LYS A 160 15.00 13.47 11.36
CA LYS A 160 14.18 13.33 12.57
C LYS A 160 12.80 13.96 12.40
N ALA A 161 12.71 15.09 11.68
CA ALA A 161 11.44 15.74 11.38
C ALA A 161 10.52 14.87 10.52
N HIS A 162 11.05 14.21 9.48
CA HIS A 162 10.26 13.29 8.66
C HIS A 162 9.72 12.11 9.50
N VAL A 163 10.57 11.51 10.33
CA VAL A 163 10.16 10.42 11.24
C VAL A 163 9.13 10.92 12.24
N CYS A 164 9.29 12.11 12.79
CA CYS A 164 8.33 12.72 13.70
C CYS A 164 6.97 12.95 13.05
N LYS A 165 6.97 13.43 11.81
CA LYS A 165 5.75 13.64 11.02
C LYS A 165 5.03 12.32 10.74
N ALA A 166 5.79 11.29 10.35
CA ALA A 166 5.27 9.92 10.17
C ALA A 166 4.68 9.35 11.47
N GLY A 167 5.42 9.47 12.59
CA GLY A 167 4.95 9.00 13.89
C GLY A 167 3.68 9.70 14.34
N PHE A 168 3.63 11.02 14.18
CA PHE A 168 2.44 11.79 14.53
C PHE A 168 1.25 11.48 13.61
N ALA A 169 1.48 11.20 12.33
CA ALA A 169 0.47 10.73 11.40
C ALA A 169 -0.13 9.38 11.84
N ALA A 170 0.74 8.40 12.12
CA ALA A 170 0.35 7.06 12.54
C ALA A 170 -0.51 7.09 13.82
N VAL A 171 -0.02 7.72 14.89
CA VAL A 171 -0.72 7.70 16.20
C VAL A 171 -2.04 8.49 16.21
N ASN A 172 -2.23 9.41 15.26
CA ASN A 172 -3.46 10.22 15.16
C ASN A 172 -4.35 9.81 13.99
N ALA A 173 -3.98 8.78 13.23
CA ALA A 173 -4.67 8.36 12.00
C ALA A 173 -4.95 9.53 11.04
N VAL A 174 -3.96 10.42 10.85
CA VAL A 174 -4.06 11.57 9.92
C VAL A 174 -3.02 11.45 8.81
N SER A 175 -3.34 11.98 7.63
CA SER A 175 -2.37 12.02 6.53
C SER A 175 -1.17 12.89 6.91
N PRO A 176 0.08 12.44 6.65
CA PRO A 176 1.27 13.27 6.83
C PRO A 176 1.15 14.62 6.14
N LYS A 177 0.56 14.69 4.94
CA LYS A 177 0.44 15.94 4.16
C LYS A 177 -0.34 17.05 4.85
N LEU A 178 -1.18 16.72 5.83
CA LEU A 178 -1.93 17.71 6.63
C LEU A 178 -1.12 18.24 7.82
N ILE A 179 -0.03 17.56 8.18
CA ILE A 179 0.83 17.91 9.31
C ILE A 179 1.89 18.88 8.83
N ARG A 180 1.95 20.04 9.49
CA ARG A 180 3.02 21.01 9.35
C ARG A 180 4.04 20.84 10.45
N LEU A 181 5.32 20.92 10.08
CA LEU A 181 6.40 21.17 11.02
C LEU A 181 6.49 22.68 11.29
N ASP A 182 6.09 23.12 12.48
CA ASP A 182 6.09 24.54 12.83
C ASP A 182 7.49 25.04 13.16
N LYS A 183 8.21 24.27 13.99
CA LYS A 183 9.59 24.56 14.40
C LYS A 183 10.28 23.33 14.96
N VAL A 184 11.59 23.41 15.10
CA VAL A 184 12.42 22.46 15.86
C VAL A 184 13.09 23.22 16.98
N ASP A 185 12.90 22.76 18.23
CA ASP A 185 13.44 23.36 19.45
C ASP A 185 14.37 22.34 20.12
N GLY A 186 15.68 22.48 19.91
CA GLY A 186 16.66 21.43 20.21
C GLY A 186 16.35 20.16 19.41
N ASP A 187 16.05 19.06 20.11
CA ASP A 187 15.66 17.78 19.50
C ASP A 187 14.13 17.59 19.40
N VAL A 188 13.34 18.60 19.77
CA VAL A 188 11.88 18.51 19.80
C VAL A 188 11.27 19.16 18.57
N ALA A 189 10.68 18.35 17.69
CA ALA A 189 9.86 18.81 16.58
C ALA A 189 8.47 19.23 17.10
N HIS A 190 8.02 20.42 16.73
CA HIS A 190 6.68 20.93 16.99
C HIS A 190 5.83 20.79 15.74
N LEU A 191 4.71 20.09 15.87
CA LEU A 191 3.83 19.73 14.76
C LEU A 191 2.44 20.36 14.96
N THR A 192 1.80 20.75 13.87
CA THR A 192 0.41 21.21 13.86
C THR A 192 -0.33 20.55 12.70
N TYR A 193 -1.63 20.27 12.87
CA TYR A 193 -2.54 20.15 11.72
C TYR A 193 -3.87 20.85 12.02
N ILE A 194 -4.58 21.23 10.97
CA ILE A 194 -5.94 21.77 11.07
C ILE A 194 -6.89 20.67 10.59
N ARG A 195 -7.76 20.22 11.49
CA ARG A 195 -8.78 19.23 11.16
C ARG A 195 -9.85 19.89 10.29
N GLN A 196 -10.03 19.39 9.07
CA GLN A 196 -10.88 20.03 8.05
C GLN A 196 -12.35 20.16 8.48
N ARG A 197 -12.87 19.21 9.28
CA ARG A 197 -14.30 19.16 9.64
C ARG A 197 -14.79 20.35 10.49
N ASP A 198 -13.92 20.85 11.36
CA ASP A 198 -14.27 21.85 12.38
C ASP A 198 -13.22 22.95 12.51
N ASN A 199 -12.22 22.97 11.63
CA ASN A 199 -11.08 23.88 11.67
C ASN A 199 -10.33 23.86 13.00
N THR A 200 -10.48 22.80 13.82
CA THR A 200 -9.77 22.68 15.07
C THR A 200 -8.29 22.50 14.79
N ARG A 201 -7.49 23.40 15.36
CA ARG A 201 -6.03 23.30 15.35
C ARG A 201 -5.58 22.31 16.40
N TRP A 202 -4.91 21.26 15.97
CA TRP A 202 -4.25 20.29 16.83
C TRP A 202 -2.74 20.51 16.82
N THR A 203 -2.12 20.36 17.98
CA THR A 203 -0.67 20.53 18.14
C THR A 203 -0.05 19.27 18.69
N GLY A 204 1.22 19.07 18.39
CA GLY A 204 1.99 17.93 18.83
C GLY A 204 3.44 18.28 19.08
N LYS A 205 4.10 17.47 19.90
CA LYS A 205 5.55 17.48 20.03
C LYS A 205 6.06 16.08 19.73
N CYS A 206 7.24 16.00 19.15
CA CYS A 206 7.93 14.75 18.89
C CYS A 206 9.42 14.88 19.16
N ASN A 207 10.01 13.85 19.76
CA ASN A 207 11.44 13.69 19.91
C ASN A 207 11.82 12.23 19.58
N ILE A 208 12.99 12.05 18.97
CA ILE A 208 13.52 10.75 18.58
C ILE A 208 14.60 10.30 19.56
N SER A 209 14.42 9.12 20.17
CA SER A 209 15.37 8.52 21.09
C SER A 209 15.70 7.09 20.65
N GLY A 210 16.85 6.90 20.00
CA GLY A 210 17.17 5.63 19.32
C GLY A 210 16.16 5.37 18.20
N ASN A 211 15.52 4.20 18.20
CA ASN A 211 14.44 3.85 17.27
C ASN A 211 13.03 4.17 17.80
N LYS A 212 12.90 4.96 18.87
CA LYS A 212 11.62 5.31 19.49
C LYS A 212 11.18 6.72 19.11
N ILE A 213 9.89 6.87 18.87
CA ILE A 213 9.20 8.14 18.70
C ILE A 213 8.52 8.49 20.03
N ILE A 214 9.07 9.48 20.73
CA ILE A 214 8.45 10.03 21.94
C ILE A 214 7.58 11.19 21.52
N TRP A 215 6.27 11.09 21.71
CA TRP A 215 5.32 12.08 21.22
C TRP A 215 4.45 12.67 22.34
N SER A 216 3.86 13.83 22.09
CA SER A 216 2.76 14.37 22.86
C SER A 216 1.70 14.99 21.94
N PHE A 217 0.50 15.16 22.48
CA PHE A 217 -0.64 15.71 21.76
C PHE A 217 -1.32 16.80 22.57
N ASN A 218 -1.67 17.89 21.88
CA ASN A 218 -2.42 19.03 22.37
C ASN A 218 -1.90 19.61 23.70
N GLY A 219 -0.58 19.87 23.77
CA GLY A 219 0.06 20.41 24.98
C GLY A 219 0.21 19.41 26.13
N GLY A 220 -0.18 18.14 25.93
CA GLY A 220 -0.05 17.09 26.93
C GLY A 220 1.39 16.68 27.22
N ARG A 221 1.55 15.77 28.20
CA ARG A 221 2.84 15.18 28.57
C ARG A 221 3.43 14.37 27.41
N MET A 222 4.76 14.31 27.36
CA MET A 222 5.46 13.35 26.49
C MET A 222 5.17 11.92 26.95
N ARG A 223 4.94 11.02 25.98
CA ARG A 223 4.61 9.61 26.20
C ARG A 223 5.87 8.79 26.50
N VAL A 224 6.44 9.00 27.70
CA VAL A 224 7.63 8.29 28.20
C VAL A 224 7.33 7.27 29.29
N HIS A 225 6.07 7.19 29.77
CA HIS A 225 5.70 6.31 30.86
C HIS A 225 5.68 4.85 30.39
N PRO A 226 6.08 3.86 31.21
CA PRO A 226 6.11 2.45 30.80
C PRO A 226 4.78 1.89 30.27
N SER A 227 3.65 2.43 30.75
CA SER A 227 2.29 2.07 30.32
C SER A 227 1.78 2.84 29.10
N ASP A 228 2.54 3.80 28.56
CA ASP A 228 2.19 4.44 27.30
C ASP A 228 2.36 3.48 26.12
N SER A 229 1.59 3.72 25.06
CA SER A 229 1.80 3.12 23.75
C SER A 229 3.25 3.34 23.32
N LYS A 230 3.92 2.26 22.88
CA LYS A 230 5.30 2.32 22.39
C LYS A 230 5.29 2.54 20.90
N VAL A 231 5.87 3.64 20.45
CA VAL A 231 5.98 3.98 19.03
C VAL A 231 7.44 3.85 18.62
N THR A 232 7.71 2.98 17.66
CA THR A 232 9.04 2.75 17.10
C THR A 232 9.02 2.94 15.60
N PHE A 233 10.19 3.06 14.98
CA PHE A 233 10.28 3.22 13.54
C PHE A 233 11.49 2.50 12.95
N GLU A 234 11.36 2.20 11.67
CA GLU A 234 12.44 1.75 10.79
C GLU A 234 12.43 2.59 9.52
N THR A 235 13.60 2.84 8.97
CA THR A 235 13.76 3.62 7.72
C THR A 235 14.58 2.82 6.72
N THR A 236 14.12 2.80 5.48
CA THR A 236 14.96 2.44 4.33
C THR A 236 15.30 3.70 3.53
N ALA A 237 15.74 3.56 2.28
CA ALA A 237 16.00 4.70 1.40
C ALA A 237 14.75 5.58 1.21
N ASN A 238 13.59 4.98 0.94
CA ASN A 238 12.41 5.72 0.47
C ASN A 238 11.18 5.62 1.37
N ILE A 239 11.20 4.76 2.39
CA ILE A 239 10.06 4.57 3.29
C ILE A 239 10.47 4.68 4.76
N VAL A 240 9.54 5.19 5.56
CA VAL A 240 9.54 5.09 7.01
C VAL A 240 8.36 4.22 7.44
N THR A 241 8.65 3.16 8.16
CA THR A 241 7.64 2.30 8.79
C THR A 241 7.55 2.68 10.25
N VAL A 242 6.36 3.03 10.71
CA VAL A 242 6.08 3.34 12.11
C VAL A 242 5.30 2.19 12.70
N TYR A 243 5.76 1.66 13.84
CA TYR A 243 5.10 0.61 14.59
C TYR A 243 4.51 1.21 15.86
N THR A 244 3.24 0.94 16.13
CA THR A 244 2.54 1.36 17.34
C THR A 244 2.15 0.13 18.12
N LYS A 245 2.76 -0.06 19.30
CA LYS A 245 2.39 -1.12 20.24
C LYS A 245 1.56 -0.55 21.38
N GLU A 246 0.32 -0.99 21.48
CA GLU A 246 -0.60 -0.60 22.53
C GLU A 246 -0.33 -1.33 23.85
N SER A 247 -0.91 -0.83 24.94
CA SER A 247 -0.75 -1.40 26.29
C SER A 247 -1.31 -2.81 26.42
N ASN A 248 -2.32 -3.17 25.62
CA ASN A 248 -2.87 -4.52 25.49
C ASN A 248 -1.95 -5.49 24.70
N GLY A 249 -0.82 -5.00 24.18
CA GLY A 249 0.15 -5.77 23.41
C GLY A 249 -0.11 -5.81 21.91
N SER A 250 -1.25 -5.32 21.40
CA SER A 250 -1.50 -5.25 19.96
C SER A 250 -0.49 -4.34 19.29
N VAL A 251 -0.06 -4.73 18.09
CA VAL A 251 0.88 -3.96 17.27
C VAL A 251 0.17 -3.60 15.97
N ASP A 252 0.18 -2.33 15.61
CA ASP A 252 -0.18 -1.82 14.28
C ASP A 252 1.06 -1.18 13.65
N TYR A 253 1.01 -0.95 12.35
CA TYR A 253 2.02 -0.19 11.66
C TYR A 253 1.51 0.57 10.45
N ASP A 254 2.16 1.70 10.19
CA ASP A 254 1.93 2.55 9.03
C ASP A 254 3.23 2.71 8.23
N VAL A 255 3.10 2.71 6.91
CA VAL A 255 4.23 2.91 5.99
C VAL A 255 4.00 4.20 5.20
N PHE A 256 4.99 5.09 5.25
CA PHE A 256 4.97 6.38 4.57
C PHE A 256 6.18 6.53 3.64
N GLY A 257 5.92 6.97 2.41
CA GLY A 257 6.97 7.34 1.47
C GLY A 257 7.60 8.69 1.79
N PHE A 258 8.83 8.92 1.30
CA PHE A 258 9.54 10.18 1.49
C PHE A 258 8.72 11.41 1.06
N SER A 259 8.01 11.33 -0.07
CA SER A 259 7.17 12.42 -0.60
C SER A 259 5.97 12.76 0.30
N GLU A 260 5.50 11.83 1.12
CA GLU A 260 4.39 12.09 2.05
C GLU A 260 4.84 12.93 3.26
N VAL A 261 6.10 12.77 3.67
CA VAL A 261 6.62 13.34 4.93
C VAL A 261 7.61 14.50 4.73
N SER A 262 7.94 14.85 3.48
CA SER A 262 8.90 15.92 3.16
C SER A 262 8.26 17.30 2.92
N GLU A 263 6.94 17.36 2.69
CA GLU A 263 6.21 18.62 2.42
C GLU A 263 5.86 19.44 3.67
#